data_AF-A0A8T3VPU2-F1
#
_entry.id   AF-A0A8T3VPU2-F1
#
_cell.length_a   1.000
_cell.length_b   1.000
_cell.length_c   1.000
_cell.angle_alpha   90.00
_cell.angle_beta   90.00
_cell.angle_gamma   90.00
#
_symmetry.space_group_name_H-M   'P 1'
#
loop_
_entity.id
_entity.type
_entity.pdbx_description
1 polymer ?
#
loop_
_entity_poly.entity_id
_entity_poly.type
_entity_poly.pdbx_seq_one_letter_code
_entity_poly.pdbx_strand_id
1 'polypeptide(L)'
;MKSERVILIFSIFIVFIFAMGAYSANDNPTYHQIVELLENTNSSDLTGCCSVVCQLDGNNSLMTFRRDSGYSANIFIEKVDWHGKPAIKQYKNEQGYFCQVIVTSDGWTIGYGGLDDGPDNEYVENITADMVVNGNVTEEGLEEIQRIKVAHGRGHAIIKAPDGTYGAVINNTHFTGKLQPGQYLSIPNKYSYFRSGDIQLNASDKVQIMNKLEISDGYGLERRDITTYFFHQVNNDTFKGNITDIFMSNDDGSFYGMNTGNLSDDIHFNGSVIKGSSLPIAPNYTSLGTVKFENPSDNTLVSILTTLGYIIAIILIVIIVVIGIRTINKIRYSRRNNRKIEYYQNRQINMKDMFHSHKQNDRNTKDLWGTQNRRKRR
;
A
#
# COMPACT_ATOMS: atom_id res chain seq x y z
N MET A 1 18.45 58.35 -0.58
CA MET A 1 19.60 58.19 0.35
C MET A 1 19.47 57.10 1.41
N LYS A 2 18.40 56.96 2.22
CA LYS A 2 18.31 55.84 3.20
C LYS A 2 17.85 54.50 2.58
N SER A 3 16.93 54.49 1.60
CA SER A 3 16.46 53.22 1.00
C SER A 3 17.47 52.60 0.03
N GLU A 4 18.24 53.40 -0.71
CA GLU A 4 19.25 52.90 -1.67
C GLU A 4 20.38 52.13 -0.97
N ARG A 5 20.79 52.56 0.23
CA ARG A 5 21.79 51.84 1.03
C ARG A 5 21.25 50.53 1.59
N VAL A 6 19.97 50.47 1.94
CA VAL A 6 19.32 49.24 2.41
C VAL A 6 19.18 48.24 1.27
N ILE A 7 18.78 48.71 0.08
CA ILE A 7 18.67 47.87 -1.13
C ILE A 7 20.05 47.31 -1.51
N LEU A 8 21.10 48.14 -1.50
CA LEU A 8 22.46 47.69 -1.81
C LEU A 8 22.96 46.62 -0.82
N ILE A 9 22.73 46.81 0.48
CA ILE A 9 23.11 45.82 1.51
C ILE A 9 22.34 44.51 1.31
N PHE A 10 21.05 44.57 1.01
CA PHE A 10 20.22 43.38 0.74
C PHE A 10 20.69 42.64 -0.51
N SER A 11 21.03 43.37 -1.58
CA SER A 11 21.54 42.77 -2.82
C SER A 11 22.88 42.07 -2.59
N ILE A 12 23.80 42.67 -1.83
CA ILE A 12 25.08 42.03 -1.47
C ILE A 12 24.84 40.78 -0.63
N PHE A 13 23.90 40.82 0.33
CA PHE A 13 23.57 39.68 1.17
C PHE A 13 22.97 38.51 0.38
N ILE A 14 22.11 38.80 -0.60
CA ILE A 14 21.55 37.80 -1.51
C ILE A 14 22.65 37.18 -2.39
N VAL A 15 23.54 37.99 -2.98
CA VAL A 15 24.68 37.47 -3.76
C VAL A 15 25.58 36.59 -2.90
N PHE A 16 25.82 36.97 -1.64
CA PHE A 16 26.63 36.19 -0.71
C PHE A 16 25.98 34.84 -0.36
N ILE A 17 24.65 34.80 -0.16
CA ILE A 17 23.90 33.56 0.05
C ILE A 17 23.98 32.65 -1.19
N PHE A 18 23.80 33.21 -2.39
CA PHE A 18 23.94 32.43 -3.63
C PHE A 18 25.38 31.93 -3.86
N ALA A 19 26.38 32.74 -3.53
CA ALA A 19 27.78 32.33 -3.62
C ALA A 19 28.12 31.21 -2.62
N MET A 20 27.63 31.29 -1.38
CA MET A 20 27.80 30.21 -0.40
C MET A 20 27.00 28.95 -0.76
N GLY A 21 25.78 29.11 -1.31
CA GLY A 21 24.98 28.00 -1.82
C GLY A 21 25.65 27.29 -3.01
N ALA A 22 26.25 28.04 -3.93
CA ALA A 22 27.01 27.49 -5.06
C ALA A 22 28.33 26.84 -4.62
N TYR A 23 29.00 27.39 -3.60
CA TYR A 23 30.21 26.80 -3.03
C TYR A 23 29.91 25.49 -2.29
N SER A 24 28.82 25.46 -1.51
CA SER A 24 28.38 24.26 -0.77
C SER A 24 27.75 23.18 -1.67
N ALA A 25 27.28 23.52 -2.87
CA ALA A 25 26.69 22.58 -3.82
C ALA A 25 27.72 21.87 -4.72
N ASN A 26 28.99 22.28 -4.66
CA ASN A 26 30.06 21.75 -5.52
C ASN A 26 31.08 20.88 -4.79
N ASP A 27 30.89 20.62 -3.50
CA ASP A 27 31.72 19.70 -2.72
C ASP A 27 31.24 18.25 -2.92
N ASN A 28 31.30 17.76 -4.16
CA ASN A 28 31.38 16.32 -4.35
C ASN A 28 32.78 15.89 -3.90
N PRO A 29 32.90 14.96 -2.95
CA PRO A 29 34.21 14.53 -2.46
C PRO A 29 35.01 13.99 -3.64
N THR A 30 36.16 14.60 -3.88
CA THR A 30 37.14 14.15 -4.88
C THR A 30 37.73 12.79 -4.47
N TYR A 31 38.24 12.01 -5.42
CA TYR A 31 38.92 10.73 -5.12
C TYR A 31 39.98 10.87 -4.01
N HIS A 32 40.74 11.98 -4.00
CA HIS A 32 41.72 12.25 -2.95
C HIS A 32 41.08 12.40 -1.56
N GLN A 33 39.91 13.03 -1.46
CA GLN A 33 39.17 13.16 -0.20
C GLN A 33 38.57 11.82 0.24
N ILE A 34 38.16 10.95 -0.70
CA ILE A 34 37.71 9.58 -0.40
C ILE A 34 38.89 8.73 0.09
N VAL A 35 40.06 8.85 -0.54
CA VAL A 35 41.31 8.17 -0.13
C VAL A 35 41.79 8.67 1.23
N GLU A 36 41.76 9.98 1.49
CA GLU A 36 42.11 10.56 2.80
C GLU A 36 41.12 10.15 3.91
N LEU A 37 39.83 9.97 3.57
CA LEU A 37 38.86 9.29 4.44
C LEU A 37 39.22 7.82 4.65
N LEU A 38 39.59 7.07 3.61
CA LEU A 38 40.00 5.66 3.69
C LEU A 38 41.28 5.44 4.50
N GLU A 39 42.20 6.40 4.52
CA GLU A 39 43.40 6.35 5.35
C GLU A 39 43.09 6.55 6.85
N ASN A 40 41.95 7.18 7.18
CA ASN A 40 41.52 7.50 8.55
C ASN A 40 40.26 6.74 9.02
N THR A 41 39.68 5.88 8.17
CA THR A 41 38.44 5.13 8.44
C THR A 41 38.65 3.68 8.02
N ASN A 42 38.10 2.70 8.74
CA ASN A 42 38.16 1.31 8.27
C ASN A 42 37.46 1.22 6.91
N SER A 43 38.06 0.53 5.94
CA SER A 43 37.49 0.36 4.59
C SER A 43 36.08 -0.25 4.60
N SER A 44 35.76 -1.04 5.64
CA SER A 44 34.41 -1.54 5.92
C SER A 44 33.34 -0.45 6.05
N ASP A 45 33.72 0.76 6.45
CA ASP A 45 32.80 1.85 6.76
C ASP A 45 32.35 2.62 5.50
N LEU A 46 33.01 2.34 4.37
CA LEU A 46 32.75 2.97 3.07
C LEU A 46 32.17 1.99 2.04
N THR A 47 32.14 0.69 2.33
CA THR A 47 31.36 -0.28 1.55
C THR A 47 29.88 -0.19 1.91
N GLY A 48 29.03 0.00 0.91
CA GLY A 48 27.60 -0.25 1.03
C GLY A 48 26.76 0.31 -0.12
N CYS A 49 25.57 -0.27 -0.24
CA CYS A 49 24.61 0.00 -1.30
C CYS A 49 23.97 1.39 -1.17
N CYS A 50 23.34 1.84 -2.25
CA CYS A 50 22.49 3.01 -2.27
C CYS A 50 21.15 2.68 -2.94
N SER A 51 20.10 3.36 -2.47
CA SER A 51 18.80 3.41 -3.14
C SER A 51 18.48 4.84 -3.54
N VAL A 52 18.03 5.05 -4.77
CA VAL A 52 17.45 6.32 -5.21
C VAL A 52 15.97 6.15 -5.53
N VAL A 53 15.10 6.87 -4.82
CA VAL A 53 13.65 6.93 -5.12
C VAL A 53 13.28 8.30 -5.67
N CYS A 54 12.40 8.34 -6.67
CA CYS A 54 11.86 9.58 -7.22
C CYS A 54 10.34 9.46 -7.44
N GLN A 55 9.63 10.52 -7.04
CA GLN A 55 8.21 10.67 -7.35
C GLN A 55 8.04 11.37 -8.70
N LEU A 56 7.20 10.82 -9.57
CA LEU A 56 6.79 11.47 -10.81
C LEU A 56 5.32 11.89 -10.72
N ASP A 57 4.77 12.42 -11.80
CA ASP A 57 3.36 12.83 -11.83
C ASP A 57 2.42 11.66 -11.55
N GLY A 58 1.42 11.90 -10.70
CA GLY A 58 0.44 10.90 -10.29
C GLY A 58 1.06 9.81 -9.41
N ASN A 59 0.84 8.54 -9.77
CA ASN A 59 1.42 7.37 -9.08
C ASN A 59 2.71 6.86 -9.79
N ASN A 60 3.25 7.61 -10.74
CA ASN A 60 4.45 7.16 -11.44
C ASN A 60 5.67 7.33 -10.53
N SER A 61 6.62 6.40 -10.60
CA SER A 61 7.80 6.44 -9.74
C SER A 61 9.00 5.79 -10.41
N LEU A 62 10.19 6.23 -9.98
CA LEU A 62 11.45 5.57 -10.29
C LEU A 62 12.08 5.12 -9.00
N MET A 63 12.55 3.88 -8.98
CA MET A 63 13.36 3.31 -7.90
C MET A 63 14.62 2.75 -8.52
N THR A 64 15.77 3.16 -8.02
CA THR A 64 17.07 2.67 -8.44
C THR A 64 17.81 2.13 -7.25
N PHE A 65 18.59 1.08 -7.46
CA PHE A 65 19.41 0.47 -6.45
C PHE A 65 20.78 0.16 -7.01
N ARG A 66 21.84 0.68 -6.39
CA ARG A 66 23.21 0.26 -6.64
C ARG A 66 23.65 -0.77 -5.60
N ARG A 67 24.11 -1.92 -6.07
CA ARG A 67 24.83 -2.89 -5.26
C ARG A 67 26.30 -2.49 -5.10
N ASP A 68 26.80 -2.57 -3.88
CA ASP A 68 28.21 -2.38 -3.55
C ASP A 68 28.66 -3.52 -2.63
N SER A 69 29.60 -4.36 -3.08
CA SER A 69 29.98 -5.57 -2.36
C SER A 69 31.26 -6.22 -2.86
N GLY A 70 32.07 -6.75 -1.94
CA GLY A 70 33.30 -7.46 -2.28
C GLY A 70 33.12 -8.85 -2.89
N TYR A 71 31.89 -9.38 -2.93
CA TYR A 71 31.60 -10.69 -3.49
C TYR A 71 30.59 -10.62 -4.62
N SER A 72 30.74 -11.51 -5.61
CA SER A 72 29.76 -11.72 -6.66
C SER A 72 28.50 -12.40 -6.11
N ALA A 73 27.35 -12.04 -6.65
CA ALA A 73 26.09 -12.71 -6.39
C ALA A 73 25.35 -12.96 -7.71
N ASN A 74 24.36 -13.83 -7.72
CA ASN A 74 23.35 -13.82 -8.77
C ASN A 74 22.18 -12.97 -8.27
N ILE A 75 21.71 -12.06 -9.11
CA ILE A 75 20.57 -11.20 -8.78
C ILE A 75 19.32 -11.81 -9.42
N PHE A 76 18.35 -12.14 -8.59
CA PHE A 76 17.06 -12.68 -9.02
C PHE A 76 16.03 -11.56 -9.04
N ILE A 77 15.39 -11.36 -10.18
CA ILE A 77 14.30 -10.40 -10.36
C ILE A 77 13.07 -11.18 -10.81
N GLU A 78 12.06 -11.24 -9.93
CA GLU A 78 10.91 -12.13 -10.13
C GLU A 78 9.58 -11.43 -9.84
N LYS A 79 8.53 -11.86 -10.54
CA LYS A 79 7.16 -11.51 -10.18
C LYS A 79 6.69 -12.47 -9.07
N VAL A 80 6.27 -11.92 -7.94
CA VAL A 80 5.89 -12.67 -6.74
C VAL A 80 4.53 -12.22 -6.22
N ASP A 81 3.90 -13.07 -5.42
CA ASP A 81 2.84 -12.66 -4.49
C ASP A 81 3.48 -12.31 -3.14
N TRP A 82 3.67 -11.02 -2.89
CA TRP A 82 4.36 -10.50 -1.72
C TRP A 82 3.33 -10.08 -0.67
N HIS A 83 3.10 -10.96 0.32
CA HIS A 83 2.11 -10.74 1.39
C HIS A 83 0.68 -10.49 0.87
N GLY A 84 0.26 -11.24 -0.15
CA GLY A 84 -1.07 -11.08 -0.77
C GLY A 84 -1.16 -9.92 -1.77
N LYS A 85 -0.03 -9.28 -2.10
CA LYS A 85 0.08 -8.19 -3.06
C LYS A 85 1.02 -8.59 -4.20
N PRO A 86 0.56 -8.60 -5.46
CA PRO A 86 1.46 -8.84 -6.60
C PRO A 86 2.58 -7.81 -6.63
N ALA A 87 3.82 -8.25 -6.79
CA ALA A 87 4.99 -7.38 -6.79
C ALA A 87 6.11 -7.93 -7.69
N ILE A 88 7.09 -7.08 -7.96
CA ILE A 88 8.42 -7.48 -8.43
C ILE A 88 9.35 -7.46 -7.24
N LYS A 89 10.17 -8.49 -7.11
CA LYS A 89 11.15 -8.63 -6.04
C LYS A 89 12.54 -8.85 -6.62
N GLN A 90 13.49 -8.03 -6.19
CA GLN A 90 14.91 -8.21 -6.44
C GLN A 90 15.59 -8.76 -5.19
N TYR A 91 16.32 -9.85 -5.31
CA TYR A 91 17.04 -10.43 -4.17
C TYR A 91 18.26 -11.24 -4.61
N LYS A 92 19.12 -11.59 -3.64
CA LYS A 92 20.22 -12.55 -3.79
C LYS A 92 20.13 -13.64 -2.72
N ASN A 93 20.87 -14.73 -2.91
CA ASN A 93 20.99 -15.80 -1.91
C ASN A 93 22.44 -16.05 -1.45
N GLU A 94 23.42 -15.53 -2.19
CA GLU A 94 24.84 -15.65 -1.87
C GLU A 94 25.17 -14.86 -0.61
N GLN A 95 25.89 -15.49 0.32
CA GLN A 95 26.12 -14.94 1.67
C GLN A 95 24.79 -14.66 2.40
N GLY A 96 23.81 -15.55 2.27
CA GLY A 96 22.50 -15.39 2.90
C GLY A 96 21.51 -14.62 2.02
N TYR A 97 20.24 -14.94 2.24
CA TYR A 97 19.12 -14.29 1.60
C TYR A 97 19.16 -12.79 1.85
N PHE A 98 18.97 -11.99 0.81
CA PHE A 98 18.87 -10.53 0.95
C PHE A 98 17.98 -9.95 -0.13
N CYS A 99 16.78 -9.50 0.26
CA CYS A 99 15.90 -8.63 -0.50
C CYS A 99 16.56 -7.27 -0.71
N GLN A 100 16.59 -6.81 -1.95
CA GLN A 100 17.19 -5.53 -2.33
C GLN A 100 16.12 -4.51 -2.73
N VAL A 101 15.13 -4.93 -3.52
CA VAL A 101 14.08 -4.05 -4.03
C VAL A 101 12.75 -4.77 -4.08
N ILE A 102 11.66 -4.09 -3.71
CA ILE A 102 10.28 -4.49 -3.98
C ILE A 102 9.59 -3.36 -4.75
N VAL A 103 8.87 -3.70 -5.82
CA VAL A 103 7.95 -2.79 -6.52
C VAL A 103 6.58 -3.45 -6.64
N THR A 104 5.58 -2.91 -5.93
CA THR A 104 4.26 -3.52 -5.89
C THR A 104 3.40 -3.12 -7.08
N SER A 105 2.35 -3.91 -7.34
CA SER A 105 1.41 -3.67 -8.43
C SER A 105 0.67 -2.34 -8.36
N ASP A 106 0.59 -1.73 -7.18
CA ASP A 106 -0.08 -0.46 -6.92
C ASP A 106 0.88 0.72 -6.72
N GLY A 107 2.20 0.53 -6.89
CA GLY A 107 3.17 1.62 -6.98
C GLY A 107 3.97 1.92 -5.71
N TRP A 108 3.90 1.04 -4.70
CA TRP A 108 4.88 1.11 -3.61
C TRP A 108 6.25 0.66 -4.11
N THR A 109 7.28 1.40 -3.71
CA THR A 109 8.68 1.06 -4.01
C THR A 109 9.47 0.99 -2.72
N ILE A 110 10.16 -0.13 -2.51
CA ILE A 110 10.94 -0.38 -1.31
C ILE A 110 12.36 -0.76 -1.71
N GLY A 111 13.36 -0.22 -1.00
CA GLY A 111 14.78 -0.53 -1.18
C GLY A 111 15.46 -0.86 0.13
N TYR A 112 16.37 -1.83 0.11
CA TYR A 112 17.14 -2.26 1.28
C TYR A 112 18.62 -2.37 0.95
N GLY A 113 19.46 -1.81 1.82
CA GLY A 113 20.90 -2.03 1.82
C GLY A 113 21.40 -2.29 3.24
N GLY A 114 22.55 -2.95 3.36
CA GLY A 114 23.14 -3.24 4.67
C GLY A 114 23.85 -4.59 4.72
N LEU A 115 24.12 -5.04 5.95
CA LEU A 115 24.68 -6.36 6.28
C LEU A 115 23.70 -7.29 6.97
N ASP A 116 22.49 -6.81 7.23
CA ASP A 116 21.39 -7.59 7.75
C ASP A 116 20.95 -8.60 6.68
N ASP A 117 21.70 -9.68 6.49
CA ASP A 117 21.35 -10.81 5.63
C ASP A 117 20.61 -11.92 6.40
N GLY A 118 19.97 -12.81 5.65
CA GLY A 118 19.21 -13.93 6.20
C GLY A 118 18.01 -13.46 7.05
N PRO A 119 17.85 -13.98 8.28
CA PRO A 119 16.65 -13.73 9.10
C PRO A 119 16.36 -12.26 9.39
N ASP A 120 17.40 -11.43 9.59
CA ASP A 120 17.20 -10.01 9.89
C ASP A 120 16.70 -9.26 8.65
N ASN A 121 17.18 -9.64 7.46
CA ASN A 121 16.65 -9.09 6.21
C ASN A 121 15.17 -9.44 6.02
N GLU A 122 14.83 -10.71 6.20
CA GLU A 122 13.45 -11.20 6.10
C GLU A 122 12.55 -10.49 7.11
N TYR A 123 13.08 -10.21 8.30
CA TYR A 123 12.32 -9.51 9.32
C TYR A 123 12.08 -8.04 8.95
N VAL A 124 13.11 -7.33 8.47
CA VAL A 124 12.97 -5.98 7.90
C VAL A 124 11.95 -5.97 6.76
N GLU A 125 12.04 -6.94 5.84
CA GLU A 125 11.09 -7.10 4.74
C GLU A 125 9.64 -7.25 5.24
N ASN A 126 9.41 -8.11 6.24
CA ASN A 126 8.09 -8.32 6.83
C ASN A 126 7.52 -7.04 7.48
N ILE A 127 8.35 -6.27 8.20
CA ILE A 127 7.94 -5.00 8.81
C ILE A 127 7.49 -4.01 7.73
N THR A 128 8.20 -3.93 6.60
CA THR A 128 7.76 -3.08 5.50
C THR A 128 6.51 -3.60 4.80
N ALA A 129 6.36 -4.92 4.69
CA ALA A 129 5.17 -5.54 4.11
C ALA A 129 3.93 -5.16 4.93
N ASP A 130 4.02 -5.19 6.26
CA ASP A 130 2.93 -4.76 7.14
C ASP A 130 2.57 -3.28 6.92
N MET A 131 3.56 -2.39 6.78
CA MET A 131 3.30 -0.98 6.44
C MET A 131 2.60 -0.82 5.09
N VAL A 132 3.05 -1.57 4.08
CA VAL A 132 2.51 -1.51 2.71
C VAL A 132 1.09 -2.09 2.65
N VAL A 133 0.83 -3.23 3.30
CA VAL A 133 -0.49 -3.87 3.34
C VAL A 133 -1.50 -2.99 4.09
N ASN A 134 -1.08 -2.33 5.17
CA ASN A 134 -1.92 -1.38 5.91
C ASN A 134 -2.01 0.00 5.24
N GLY A 135 -1.25 0.22 4.17
CA GLY A 135 -1.26 1.47 3.40
C GLY A 135 -0.70 2.67 4.17
N ASN A 136 0.14 2.44 5.19
CA ASN A 136 0.64 3.49 6.06
C ASN A 136 2.08 3.21 6.49
N VAL A 137 2.96 4.20 6.32
CA VAL A 137 4.34 4.15 6.84
C VAL A 137 4.31 4.58 8.30
N THR A 138 4.71 3.70 9.20
CA THR A 138 4.57 3.90 10.66
C THR A 138 5.93 4.18 11.32
N GLU A 139 5.93 5.07 12.29
CA GLU A 139 7.13 5.38 13.09
C GLU A 139 7.66 4.13 13.81
N GLU A 140 6.77 3.35 14.44
CA GLU A 140 7.14 2.10 15.13
C GLU A 140 7.86 1.11 14.21
N GLY A 141 7.39 0.99 12.96
CA GLY A 141 8.03 0.12 11.98
C GLY A 141 9.40 0.65 11.56
N LEU A 142 9.55 1.96 11.38
CA LEU A 142 10.83 2.59 11.06
C LEU A 142 11.84 2.46 12.21
N GLU A 143 11.39 2.62 13.46
CA GLU A 143 12.21 2.42 14.66
C GLU A 143 12.72 0.99 14.78
N GLU A 144 11.86 -0.01 14.50
CA GLU A 144 12.29 -1.42 14.56
C GLU A 144 13.31 -1.74 13.48
N ILE A 145 13.08 -1.29 12.24
CA ILE A 145 14.07 -1.41 11.16
C ILE A 145 15.37 -0.72 11.58
N GLN A 146 15.30 0.48 12.16
CA GLN A 146 16.48 1.19 12.64
C GLN A 146 17.24 0.38 13.68
N ARG A 147 16.58 -0.22 14.68
CA ARG A 147 17.23 -1.08 15.69
C ARG A 147 18.03 -2.20 15.05
N ILE A 148 17.49 -2.85 14.02
CA ILE A 148 18.18 -3.90 13.26
C ILE A 148 19.40 -3.31 12.53
N LYS A 149 19.24 -2.20 11.80
CA LYS A 149 20.34 -1.55 11.07
C LYS A 149 21.46 -1.05 11.99
N VAL A 150 21.13 -0.57 13.20
CA VAL A 150 22.11 -0.20 14.25
C VAL A 150 22.94 -1.42 14.66
N ALA A 151 22.30 -2.57 14.89
CA ALA A 151 22.99 -3.79 15.34
C ALA A 151 24.04 -4.29 14.34
N HIS A 152 23.80 -4.06 13.05
CA HIS A 152 24.72 -4.35 11.96
C HIS A 152 25.74 -3.25 11.65
N GLY A 153 25.63 -2.10 12.33
CA GLY A 153 26.54 -0.96 12.18
C GLY A 153 26.45 -0.21 10.86
N ARG A 154 25.67 -0.68 9.88
CA ARG A 154 25.41 -0.01 8.59
C ARG A 154 24.16 -0.55 7.91
N GLY A 155 23.54 0.28 7.08
CA GLY A 155 22.44 -0.13 6.22
C GLY A 155 21.41 0.97 6.05
N HIS A 156 20.49 0.75 5.12
CA HIS A 156 19.33 1.59 4.91
C HIS A 156 18.09 0.77 4.56
N ALA A 157 16.94 1.40 4.73
CA ALA A 157 15.68 0.98 4.13
C ALA A 157 14.92 2.23 3.67
N ILE A 158 14.25 2.16 2.53
CA ILE A 158 13.36 3.21 2.04
C ILE A 158 12.05 2.59 1.63
N ILE A 159 10.94 3.15 2.11
CA ILE A 159 9.58 2.74 1.77
C ILE A 159 8.90 3.98 1.20
N LYS A 160 8.54 3.97 -0.09
CA LYS A 160 7.79 5.05 -0.73
C LYS A 160 6.42 4.55 -1.15
N ALA A 161 5.39 5.20 -0.66
CA ALA A 161 4.00 5.01 -1.03
C ALA A 161 3.70 5.57 -2.45
N PRO A 162 2.61 5.10 -3.09
CA PRO A 162 2.10 5.60 -4.37
C PRO A 162 1.97 7.12 -4.47
N ASP A 163 1.56 7.76 -3.38
CA ASP A 163 1.27 9.19 -3.33
C ASP A 163 2.51 10.06 -3.00
N GLY A 164 3.70 9.44 -2.94
CA GLY A 164 4.96 10.10 -2.62
C GLY A 164 5.28 10.17 -1.12
N THR A 165 4.36 9.76 -0.23
CA THR A 165 4.66 9.61 1.21
C THR A 165 5.78 8.59 1.38
N TYR A 166 6.76 8.86 2.23
CA TYR A 166 7.87 7.94 2.44
C TYR A 166 8.32 7.87 3.90
N GLY A 167 8.99 6.76 4.21
CA GLY A 167 9.82 6.61 5.40
C GLY A 167 11.16 6.03 5.01
N ALA A 168 12.23 6.62 5.54
CA ALA A 168 13.60 6.21 5.31
C ALA A 168 14.26 5.86 6.65
N VAL A 169 15.08 4.82 6.64
CA VAL A 169 15.96 4.43 7.74
C VAL A 169 17.38 4.40 7.21
N ILE A 170 18.30 4.99 7.93
CA ILE A 170 19.76 4.82 7.78
C ILE A 170 20.29 4.47 9.17
N ASN A 171 21.39 3.72 9.30
CA ASN A 171 21.82 3.04 10.54
C ASN A 171 21.65 3.76 11.90
N ASN A 172 21.57 5.10 11.96
CA ASN A 172 21.49 5.89 13.18
C ASN A 172 20.35 6.93 13.17
N THR A 173 19.50 6.92 12.14
CA THR A 173 18.35 7.84 12.03
C THR A 173 17.24 7.26 11.17
N HIS A 174 16.01 7.65 11.44
CA HIS A 174 14.91 7.46 10.51
C HIS A 174 14.15 8.77 10.37
N PHE A 175 13.48 8.94 9.23
CA PHE A 175 12.71 10.14 8.94
C PHE A 175 11.62 9.84 7.92
N THR A 176 10.56 10.64 7.97
CA THR A 176 9.42 10.56 7.06
C THR A 176 9.25 11.85 6.29
N GLY A 177 8.48 11.78 5.20
CA GLY A 177 8.13 12.97 4.43
C GLY A 177 7.22 12.63 3.26
N LYS A 178 7.09 13.59 2.34
CA LYS A 178 6.30 13.42 1.12
C LYS A 178 7.00 14.06 -0.06
N LEU A 179 7.40 13.23 -1.03
CA LEU A 179 8.00 13.68 -2.27
C LEU A 179 6.92 14.28 -3.18
N GLN A 180 7.20 15.48 -3.67
CA GLN A 180 6.44 16.09 -4.77
C GLN A 180 6.92 15.54 -6.10
N PRO A 181 6.10 15.63 -7.18
CA PRO A 181 6.55 15.26 -8.52
C PRO A 181 7.87 15.95 -8.90
N GLY A 182 8.85 15.16 -9.30
CA GLY A 182 10.22 15.58 -9.62
C GLY A 182 11.19 15.39 -8.46
N GLN A 183 10.73 15.30 -7.22
CA GLN A 183 11.62 15.15 -6.07
C GLN A 183 12.19 13.75 -5.96
N TYR A 184 13.44 13.65 -5.51
CA TYR A 184 14.13 12.41 -5.24
C TYR A 184 14.83 12.39 -3.88
N LEU A 185 15.09 11.18 -3.40
CA LEU A 185 15.99 10.87 -2.30
C LEU A 185 17.04 9.87 -2.78
N SER A 186 18.30 10.07 -2.41
CA SER A 186 19.42 9.14 -2.58
C SER A 186 19.89 8.74 -1.19
N ILE A 187 19.71 7.46 -0.87
CA ILE A 187 19.78 6.90 0.47
C ILE A 187 20.84 5.81 0.49
N PRO A 188 22.11 6.17 0.74
CA PRO A 188 23.18 5.19 0.97
C PRO A 188 23.13 4.63 2.40
N ASN A 189 23.90 3.57 2.68
CA ASN A 189 23.97 2.97 4.03
C ASN A 189 24.54 3.91 5.12
N LYS A 190 25.02 5.11 4.76
CA LYS A 190 25.61 6.09 5.67
C LYS A 190 25.03 7.49 5.46
N TYR A 191 24.48 8.06 6.52
CA TYR A 191 23.70 9.31 6.47
C TYR A 191 24.47 10.50 5.92
N SER A 192 25.79 10.57 6.11
CA SER A 192 26.62 11.68 5.60
C SER A 192 26.64 11.78 4.07
N TYR A 193 26.22 10.74 3.36
CA TYR A 193 26.15 10.70 1.89
C TYR A 193 24.70 10.79 1.38
N PHE A 194 23.72 10.96 2.27
CA PHE A 194 22.33 11.19 1.89
C PHE A 194 22.21 12.44 1.04
N ARG A 195 21.43 12.36 -0.04
CA ARG A 195 21.12 13.51 -0.90
C ARG A 195 19.64 13.55 -1.21
N SER A 196 19.13 14.74 -1.44
CA SER A 196 17.79 14.97 -1.97
C SER A 196 17.84 16.12 -2.98
N GLY A 197 16.82 16.20 -3.83
CA GLY A 197 16.73 17.26 -4.82
C GLY A 197 15.61 17.00 -5.80
N ASP A 198 15.71 17.61 -6.97
CA ASP A 198 14.70 17.58 -8.01
C ASP A 198 15.30 17.12 -9.34
N ILE A 199 14.57 16.29 -10.07
CA ILE A 199 14.82 15.98 -11.48
C ILE A 199 13.86 16.78 -12.37
N GLN A 200 14.28 17.04 -13.61
CA GLN A 200 13.41 17.66 -14.59
C GLN A 200 12.35 16.65 -15.09
N LEU A 201 11.08 16.92 -14.80
CA LEU A 201 9.96 16.05 -15.23
C LEU A 201 9.83 15.93 -16.74
N ASN A 202 10.24 16.94 -17.50
CA ASN A 202 10.26 16.92 -18.96
C ASN A 202 11.55 16.32 -19.56
N ALA A 203 12.47 15.81 -18.74
CA ALA A 203 13.67 15.15 -19.24
C ALA A 203 13.29 13.95 -20.12
N SER A 204 13.99 13.86 -21.25
CA SER A 204 13.76 12.81 -22.26
C SER A 204 14.11 11.42 -21.74
N ASP A 205 15.10 11.32 -20.85
CA ASP A 205 15.58 10.06 -20.31
C ASP A 205 15.75 10.17 -18.79
N LYS A 206 14.70 9.77 -18.08
CA LYS A 206 14.69 9.79 -16.61
C LYS A 206 15.48 8.63 -16.01
N VAL A 207 15.58 7.50 -16.71
CA VAL A 207 16.35 6.33 -16.26
C VAL A 207 17.83 6.68 -16.23
N GLN A 208 18.35 7.34 -17.27
CA GLN A 208 19.72 7.82 -17.29
C GLN A 208 19.99 8.84 -16.16
N ILE A 209 19.02 9.70 -15.83
CA ILE A 209 19.15 10.63 -14.69
C ILE A 209 19.26 9.87 -13.37
N MET A 210 18.42 8.86 -13.15
CA MET A 210 18.47 8.06 -11.92
C MET A 210 19.79 7.28 -11.80
N ASN A 211 20.27 6.68 -12.89
CA ASN A 211 21.60 6.06 -12.92
C ASN A 211 22.72 7.08 -12.65
N LYS A 212 22.61 8.31 -13.15
CA LYS A 212 23.57 9.40 -12.83
C LYS A 212 23.55 9.75 -11.34
N LEU A 213 22.38 9.70 -10.70
CA LEU A 213 22.28 9.91 -9.25
C LEU A 213 23.03 8.79 -8.52
N GLU A 214 22.80 7.52 -8.84
CA GLU A 214 23.53 6.39 -8.22
C GLU A 214 25.05 6.43 -8.44
N ILE A 215 25.54 6.72 -9.65
CA ILE A 215 27.01 6.76 -9.86
C ILE A 215 27.68 7.96 -9.16
N SER A 216 26.90 8.95 -8.73
CA SER A 216 27.41 10.19 -8.16
C SER A 216 27.25 10.32 -6.65
N ASP A 217 26.72 9.35 -5.90
CA ASP A 217 26.97 9.36 -4.44
C ASP A 217 28.38 8.83 -4.16
N GLY A 218 29.12 9.53 -3.31
CA GLY A 218 30.51 9.23 -2.97
C GLY A 218 30.69 8.03 -2.05
N TYR A 219 29.67 7.19 -1.92
CA TYR A 219 29.67 6.01 -1.04
C TYR A 219 29.86 4.74 -1.87
N GLY A 220 30.46 3.71 -1.27
CA GLY A 220 30.78 2.44 -1.94
C GLY A 220 32.21 2.37 -2.49
N LEU A 221 32.82 1.19 -2.37
CA LEU A 221 34.19 0.89 -2.83
C LEU A 221 34.25 -0.24 -3.86
N GLU A 222 33.22 -1.07 -3.89
CA GLU A 222 33.12 -2.32 -4.63
C GLU A 222 31.85 -2.25 -5.47
N ARG A 223 31.73 -1.16 -6.21
CA ARG A 223 30.54 -0.75 -6.96
C ARG A 223 30.33 -1.75 -8.10
N ARG A 224 29.09 -2.22 -8.22
CA ARG A 224 28.67 -3.28 -9.16
C ARG A 224 27.44 -2.82 -9.92
N ASP A 225 26.34 -3.55 -9.81
CA ASP A 225 25.20 -3.37 -10.67
C ASP A 225 24.27 -2.29 -10.14
N ILE A 226 23.67 -1.56 -11.07
CA ILE A 226 22.58 -0.64 -10.83
C ILE A 226 21.34 -1.21 -11.52
N THR A 227 20.27 -1.41 -10.76
CA THR A 227 18.96 -1.74 -11.31
C THR A 227 18.01 -0.55 -11.16
N THR A 228 17.38 -0.14 -12.26
CA THR A 228 16.32 0.89 -12.25
C THR A 228 14.98 0.27 -12.58
N TYR A 229 13.98 0.56 -11.75
CA TYR A 229 12.57 0.25 -11.93
C TYR A 229 11.80 1.52 -12.24
N PHE A 230 11.11 1.54 -13.38
CA PHE A 230 10.22 2.62 -13.76
C PHE A 230 8.77 2.15 -13.71
N PHE A 231 8.11 2.42 -12.58
CA PHE A 231 6.70 2.14 -12.41
C PHE A 231 5.85 3.28 -13.00
N HIS A 232 4.87 2.92 -13.83
CA HIS A 232 3.93 3.90 -14.34
C HIS A 232 2.58 3.30 -14.72
N GLN A 233 1.56 4.15 -14.65
CA GLN A 233 0.19 3.80 -15.00
C GLN A 233 -0.02 3.97 -16.50
N VAL A 234 -0.59 2.95 -17.13
CA VAL A 234 -0.92 2.97 -18.55
C VAL A 234 -2.43 2.85 -18.71
N ASN A 235 -2.99 3.79 -19.47
CA ASN A 235 -4.39 3.80 -19.84
C ASN A 235 -4.51 4.14 -21.32
N ASN A 236 -4.57 3.11 -22.17
CA ASN A 236 -4.77 3.23 -23.60
C ASN A 236 -5.72 2.14 -24.11
N ASP A 237 -6.07 2.18 -25.40
CA ASP A 237 -7.04 1.27 -26.02
C ASP A 237 -6.65 -0.21 -25.95
N THR A 238 -5.35 -0.51 -25.74
CA THR A 238 -4.81 -1.88 -25.74
C THR A 238 -4.51 -2.42 -24.34
N PHE A 239 -4.35 -1.55 -23.35
CA PHE A 239 -4.00 -1.93 -21.99
C PHE A 239 -4.39 -0.85 -20.98
N LYS A 240 -5.05 -1.29 -19.91
CA LYS A 240 -5.37 -0.48 -18.73
C LYS A 240 -4.84 -1.18 -17.48
N GLY A 241 -3.78 -0.65 -16.90
CA GLY A 241 -3.11 -1.27 -15.76
C GLY A 241 -1.87 -0.51 -15.36
N ASN A 242 -1.06 -1.14 -14.51
CA ASN A 242 0.22 -0.61 -14.11
C ASN A 242 1.33 -1.46 -14.74
N ILE A 243 2.41 -0.81 -15.15
CA ILE A 243 3.59 -1.51 -15.66
C ILE A 243 4.84 -1.03 -14.94
N THR A 244 5.81 -1.93 -14.86
CA THR A 244 7.15 -1.61 -14.39
C THR A 244 8.14 -2.03 -15.46
N ASP A 245 8.83 -1.06 -16.04
CA ASP A 245 9.98 -1.31 -16.90
C ASP A 245 11.23 -1.46 -16.03
N ILE A 246 12.08 -2.43 -16.37
CA ILE A 246 13.26 -2.79 -15.60
C ILE A 246 14.49 -2.61 -16.48
N PHE A 247 15.48 -1.89 -15.95
CA PHE A 247 16.71 -1.54 -16.65
C PHE A 247 17.91 -1.88 -15.77
N MET A 248 19.04 -2.21 -16.40
CA MET A 248 20.28 -2.49 -15.68
C MET A 248 21.51 -1.87 -16.33
N SER A 249 22.50 -1.59 -15.50
CA SER A 249 23.82 -1.08 -15.87
C SER A 249 24.87 -1.51 -14.85
N ASN A 250 26.14 -1.38 -15.20
CA ASN A 250 27.27 -1.58 -14.31
C ASN A 250 27.85 -0.22 -13.86
N ASP A 251 27.96 -0.01 -12.56
CA ASP A 251 28.74 1.04 -11.94
C ASP A 251 30.21 0.61 -11.85
N ASP A 252 31.00 1.06 -12.82
CA ASP A 252 32.44 0.76 -12.87
C ASP A 252 33.28 1.63 -11.91
N GLY A 253 32.63 2.48 -11.11
CA GLY A 253 33.26 3.40 -10.18
C GLY A 253 34.11 4.49 -10.85
N SER A 254 34.08 4.61 -12.18
CA SER A 254 34.89 5.56 -12.94
C SER A 254 34.59 7.01 -12.59
N PHE A 255 33.36 7.31 -12.14
CA PHE A 255 32.97 8.64 -11.66
C PHE A 255 33.87 9.13 -10.50
N TYR A 256 34.38 8.19 -9.71
CA TYR A 256 35.31 8.44 -8.60
C TYR A 256 36.74 7.99 -8.90
N GLY A 257 37.08 7.70 -10.15
CA GLY A 257 38.42 7.23 -10.52
C GLY A 257 38.74 5.81 -10.02
N MET A 258 37.73 5.02 -9.67
CA MET A 258 37.87 3.60 -9.34
C MET A 258 37.88 2.76 -10.61
N ASN A 259 38.30 1.50 -10.49
CA ASN A 259 38.30 0.54 -11.59
C ASN A 259 37.57 -0.73 -11.15
N THR A 260 36.26 -0.62 -10.97
CA THR A 260 35.38 -1.74 -10.56
C THR A 260 34.55 -2.28 -11.70
N GLY A 261 34.81 -1.88 -12.95
CA GLY A 261 34.03 -2.33 -14.12
C GLY A 261 34.08 -3.84 -14.40
N ASN A 262 35.02 -4.57 -13.79
CA ASN A 262 35.05 -6.03 -13.81
C ASN A 262 34.13 -6.67 -12.74
N LEU A 263 33.59 -5.88 -11.81
CA LEU A 263 32.64 -6.32 -10.80
C LEU A 263 31.23 -6.16 -11.38
N SER A 264 30.61 -7.28 -11.71
CA SER A 264 29.25 -7.32 -12.24
C SER A 264 28.63 -8.65 -11.90
N ASP A 265 27.34 -8.66 -11.60
CA ASP A 265 26.60 -9.85 -11.23
C ASP A 265 25.76 -10.37 -12.39
N ASP A 266 25.58 -11.69 -12.46
CA ASP A 266 24.66 -12.29 -13.41
C ASP A 266 23.21 -12.08 -12.95
N ILE A 267 22.33 -11.76 -13.90
CA ILE A 267 20.94 -11.37 -13.61
C ILE A 267 20.00 -12.43 -14.13
N HIS A 268 19.18 -12.97 -13.23
CA HIS A 268 18.13 -13.93 -13.51
C HIS A 268 16.79 -13.19 -13.60
N PHE A 269 16.26 -13.08 -14.81
CA PHE A 269 14.99 -12.41 -15.07
C PHE A 269 14.18 -13.17 -16.12
N ASN A 270 12.91 -13.45 -15.82
CA ASN A 270 11.96 -14.09 -16.73
C ASN A 270 12.49 -15.39 -17.38
N GLY A 271 13.12 -16.25 -16.57
CA GLY A 271 13.71 -17.52 -17.01
C GLY A 271 14.98 -17.40 -17.86
N SER A 272 15.49 -16.18 -18.07
CA SER A 272 16.73 -15.90 -18.80
C SER A 272 17.84 -15.44 -17.85
N VAL A 273 19.08 -15.71 -18.23
CA VAL A 273 20.28 -15.20 -17.53
C VAL A 273 20.95 -14.15 -18.41
N ILE A 274 21.00 -12.91 -17.94
CA ILE A 274 21.81 -11.84 -18.52
C ILE A 274 23.16 -11.86 -17.81
N LYS A 275 24.25 -11.90 -18.58
CA LYS A 275 25.60 -11.89 -18.02
C LYS A 275 25.96 -10.50 -17.51
N GLY A 276 26.51 -10.40 -16.30
CA GLY A 276 26.95 -9.13 -15.73
C GLY A 276 27.95 -8.40 -16.64
N SER A 277 28.85 -9.16 -17.27
CA SER A 277 29.84 -8.64 -18.21
C SER A 277 29.26 -8.07 -19.52
N SER A 278 27.97 -8.31 -19.78
CA SER A 278 27.25 -7.73 -20.92
C SER A 278 26.52 -6.43 -20.57
N LEU A 279 26.48 -6.04 -19.29
CA LEU A 279 25.82 -4.82 -18.86
C LEU A 279 26.63 -3.61 -19.33
N PRO A 280 25.96 -2.58 -19.88
CA PRO A 280 26.62 -1.33 -20.24
C PRO A 280 27.04 -0.57 -18.98
N ILE A 281 28.11 0.21 -19.10
CA ILE A 281 28.58 1.09 -18.03
C ILE A 281 27.61 2.26 -17.84
N ALA A 282 27.21 2.49 -16.58
CA ALA A 282 26.37 3.61 -16.19
C ALA A 282 27.02 4.96 -16.56
N PRO A 283 26.23 5.96 -17.00
CA PRO A 283 24.78 6.01 -16.89
C PRO A 283 24.03 5.36 -18.05
N ASN A 284 24.72 4.77 -19.03
CA ASN A 284 24.05 3.96 -20.05
C ASN A 284 23.47 2.70 -19.42
N TYR A 285 22.37 2.21 -19.98
CA TYR A 285 21.64 1.06 -19.45
C TYR A 285 21.07 0.21 -20.58
N THR A 286 20.71 -1.02 -20.26
CA THR A 286 19.93 -1.90 -21.12
C THR A 286 18.58 -2.18 -20.49
N SER A 287 17.53 -2.32 -21.31
CA SER A 287 16.23 -2.80 -20.82
C SER A 287 16.28 -4.31 -20.66
N LEU A 288 15.82 -4.79 -19.50
CA LEU A 288 15.62 -6.22 -19.25
C LEU A 288 14.23 -6.69 -19.68
N GLY A 289 13.23 -5.81 -19.53
CA GLY A 289 11.87 -6.06 -19.96
C GLY A 289 10.84 -5.29 -19.13
N THR A 290 9.58 -5.61 -19.40
CA THR A 290 8.42 -4.95 -18.78
C THR A 290 7.58 -6.00 -18.05
N VAL A 291 7.24 -5.72 -16.81
CA VAL A 291 6.29 -6.52 -16.03
C VAL A 291 4.96 -5.77 -15.99
N LYS A 292 3.88 -6.47 -16.38
CA LYS A 292 2.52 -5.93 -16.36
C LYS A 292 1.77 -6.40 -15.12
N PHE A 293 1.14 -5.46 -14.45
CA PHE A 293 0.11 -5.68 -13.45
C PHE A 293 -1.21 -5.25 -14.06
N GLU A 294 -1.93 -6.23 -14.61
CA GLU A 294 -3.30 -6.00 -15.03
C GLU A 294 -4.08 -5.54 -13.80
N ASN A 295 -4.79 -4.42 -13.92
CA ASN A 295 -5.87 -4.20 -12.98
C ASN A 295 -6.73 -5.47 -13.07
N PRO A 296 -7.12 -6.09 -11.96
CA PRO A 296 -8.14 -7.13 -12.03
C PRO A 296 -9.24 -6.49 -12.87
N SER A 297 -9.48 -7.06 -14.07
CA SER A 297 -10.46 -6.52 -14.99
C SER A 297 -11.63 -6.12 -14.13
N ASP A 298 -12.14 -4.88 -14.24
CA ASP A 298 -13.45 -4.54 -13.73
C ASP A 298 -14.36 -5.57 -14.39
N ASN A 299 -14.50 -6.72 -13.76
CA ASN A 299 -14.90 -7.94 -14.42
C ASN A 299 -16.37 -7.68 -14.51
N THR A 300 -16.77 -7.03 -15.60
CA THR A 300 -18.00 -6.26 -15.62
C THR A 300 -19.14 -7.24 -15.37
N LEU A 301 -18.94 -8.48 -15.81
CA LEU A 301 -19.67 -9.68 -15.41
C LEU A 301 -19.73 -9.93 -13.90
N VAL A 302 -18.62 -10.01 -13.16
CA VAL A 302 -18.66 -10.21 -11.68
C VAL A 302 -19.36 -9.04 -10.99
N SER A 303 -19.09 -7.80 -11.39
CA SER A 303 -19.78 -6.63 -10.82
C SER A 303 -21.28 -6.65 -11.12
N ILE A 304 -21.67 -6.88 -12.38
CA ILE A 304 -23.05 -7.05 -12.83
C ILE A 304 -23.73 -8.21 -12.10
N LEU A 305 -23.08 -9.37 -11.98
CA LEU A 305 -23.62 -10.54 -11.28
C LEU A 305 -23.81 -10.27 -9.79
N THR A 306 -22.88 -9.53 -9.17
CA THR A 306 -22.98 -9.14 -7.75
C THR A 306 -24.12 -8.14 -7.54
N THR A 307 -24.24 -7.13 -8.41
CA THR A 307 -25.34 -6.16 -8.39
C THR A 307 -26.69 -6.84 -8.65
N LEU A 308 -26.78 -7.74 -9.62
CA LEU A 308 -27.98 -8.54 -9.89
C LEU A 308 -28.34 -9.42 -8.68
N GLY A 309 -27.35 -10.03 -8.03
CA GLY A 309 -27.52 -10.79 -6.80
C GLY A 309 -28.17 -9.96 -5.69
N TYR A 310 -27.70 -8.72 -5.47
CA TYR A 310 -28.30 -7.80 -4.50
C TYR A 310 -29.73 -7.40 -4.88
N ILE A 311 -29.99 -7.11 -6.16
CA ILE A 311 -31.34 -6.76 -6.64
C ILE A 311 -32.32 -7.92 -6.40
N ILE A 312 -31.92 -9.16 -6.72
CA ILE A 312 -32.74 -10.36 -6.49
C ILE A 312 -33.02 -10.55 -5.00
N ALA A 313 -32.00 -10.38 -4.14
CA ALA A 313 -32.17 -10.48 -2.69
C ALA A 313 -33.18 -9.45 -2.15
N ILE A 314 -33.11 -8.20 -2.61
CA ILE A 314 -34.05 -7.13 -2.24
C ILE A 314 -35.47 -7.49 -2.69
N ILE A 315 -35.65 -7.98 -3.92
CA ILE A 315 -36.96 -8.41 -4.43
C ILE A 315 -37.54 -9.54 -3.58
N LEU A 316 -36.73 -10.53 -3.22
CA LEU A 316 -37.15 -11.64 -2.35
C LEU A 316 -37.59 -11.15 -0.97
N ILE A 317 -36.85 -10.22 -0.36
CA ILE A 317 -37.22 -9.60 0.91
C ILE A 317 -38.58 -8.90 0.79
N VAL A 318 -38.79 -8.11 -0.26
CA VAL A 318 -40.07 -7.42 -0.50
C VAL A 318 -41.22 -8.42 -0.66
N ILE A 319 -41.03 -9.51 -1.41
CA ILE A 319 -42.04 -10.57 -1.58
C ILE A 319 -42.39 -11.20 -0.24
N ILE A 320 -41.39 -11.56 0.57
CA ILE A 320 -41.59 -12.14 1.91
C ILE A 320 -42.38 -11.18 2.80
N VAL A 321 -42.04 -9.89 2.79
CA VAL A 321 -42.76 -8.86 3.56
C VAL A 321 -44.22 -8.75 3.10
N VAL A 322 -44.48 -8.72 1.79
CA VAL A 322 -45.85 -8.63 1.25
C VAL A 322 -46.68 -9.88 1.61
N ILE A 323 -46.10 -11.08 1.50
CA ILE A 323 -46.75 -12.33 1.91
C ILE A 323 -47.02 -12.32 3.43
N GLY A 324 -46.06 -11.85 4.23
CA GLY A 324 -46.21 -11.70 5.68
C GLY A 324 -47.38 -10.77 6.03
N ILE A 325 -47.45 -9.58 5.42
CA ILE A 325 -48.53 -8.61 5.62
C ILE A 325 -49.88 -9.21 5.22
N ARG A 326 -49.96 -9.87 4.05
CA ARG A 326 -51.19 -10.54 3.59
C ARG A 326 -51.66 -11.63 4.56
N THR A 327 -50.73 -12.41 5.08
CA THR A 327 -51.02 -13.49 6.05
C THR A 327 -51.53 -12.91 7.36
N ILE A 328 -50.89 -11.87 7.89
CA ILE A 328 -51.34 -11.15 9.09
C ILE A 328 -52.74 -10.58 8.89
N ASN A 329 -53.01 -9.96 7.73
CA ASN A 329 -54.32 -9.40 7.41
C ASN A 329 -55.40 -10.49 7.30
N LYS A 330 -55.09 -11.65 6.70
CA LYS A 330 -56.00 -12.81 6.65
C LYS A 330 -56.34 -13.34 8.04
N ILE A 331 -55.33 -13.46 8.92
CA ILE A 331 -55.53 -13.86 10.32
C ILE A 331 -56.40 -12.84 11.06
N ARG A 332 -56.12 -11.54 10.91
CA ARG A 332 -56.93 -10.47 11.51
C ARG A 332 -58.37 -10.50 11.02
N TYR A 333 -58.59 -10.70 9.72
CA TYR A 333 -59.91 -10.79 9.12
C TYR A 333 -60.68 -12.00 9.67
N SER A 334 -60.06 -13.18 9.70
CA SER A 334 -60.65 -14.40 10.27
C SER A 334 -61.02 -14.24 11.74
N ARG A 335 -60.12 -13.67 12.57
CA ARG A 335 -60.41 -13.36 13.98
C ARG A 335 -61.59 -12.40 14.14
N ARG A 336 -61.68 -11.37 13.29
CA ARG A 336 -62.79 -10.40 13.32
C ARG A 336 -64.12 -11.05 12.92
N ASN A 337 -64.10 -11.98 11.97
CA ASN A 337 -65.30 -12.70 11.55
C ASN A 337 -65.77 -13.71 12.60
N ASN A 338 -64.84 -14.44 13.23
CA ASN A 338 -65.16 -15.36 14.33
C ASN A 338 -65.80 -14.62 15.52
N ARG A 339 -65.25 -13.45 15.90
CA ARG A 339 -65.88 -12.60 16.94
C ARG A 339 -67.28 -12.12 16.58
N LYS A 340 -67.57 -11.84 15.31
CA LYS A 340 -68.92 -11.51 14.85
C LYS A 340 -69.87 -12.71 14.99
N ILE A 341 -69.44 -13.90 14.57
CA ILE A 341 -70.23 -15.12 14.68
C ILE A 341 -70.54 -15.42 16.16
N GLU A 342 -69.54 -15.35 17.02
CA GLU A 342 -69.67 -15.53 18.47
C GLU A 342 -70.63 -14.50 19.09
N TYR A 343 -70.53 -13.23 18.68
CA TYR A 343 -71.48 -12.18 19.10
C TYR A 343 -72.93 -12.50 18.68
N TYR A 344 -73.15 -12.95 17.44
CA TYR A 344 -74.50 -13.29 16.96
C TYR A 344 -75.06 -14.55 17.64
N GLN A 345 -74.22 -15.56 17.90
CA GLN A 345 -74.61 -16.77 18.65
C GLN A 345 -74.99 -16.43 20.09
N ASN A 346 -74.17 -15.65 20.80
CA ASN A 346 -74.47 -15.19 22.16
C ASN A 346 -75.73 -14.32 22.22
N ARG A 347 -75.98 -13.48 21.20
CA ARG A 347 -77.22 -12.70 21.10
C ARG A 347 -78.46 -13.58 20.90
N GLN A 348 -78.38 -14.66 20.13
CA GLN A 348 -79.50 -15.60 19.96
C GLN A 348 -79.77 -16.40 21.24
N ILE A 349 -78.74 -16.81 21.98
CA ILE A 349 -78.89 -17.48 23.27
C ILE A 349 -79.58 -16.56 24.27
N ASN A 350 -79.09 -15.32 24.42
CA ASN A 350 -79.73 -14.33 25.31
C ASN A 350 -81.18 -14.01 24.91
N MET A 351 -81.54 -14.01 23.63
CA MET A 351 -82.94 -13.86 23.22
C MET A 351 -83.78 -15.09 23.61
N LYS A 352 -83.27 -16.32 23.44
CA LYS A 352 -83.98 -17.54 23.88
C LYS A 352 -84.20 -17.56 25.39
N ASP A 353 -83.22 -17.12 26.17
CA ASP A 353 -83.33 -17.04 27.63
C ASP A 353 -84.33 -15.96 28.07
N MET A 354 -84.39 -14.83 27.36
CA MET A 354 -85.44 -13.81 27.54
C MET A 354 -86.85 -14.35 27.25
N PHE A 355 -87.01 -15.14 26.18
CA PHE A 355 -88.29 -15.78 25.85
C PHE A 355 -88.68 -16.87 26.86
N HIS A 356 -87.72 -17.59 27.43
CA HIS A 356 -87.99 -18.56 28.50
C HIS A 356 -88.35 -17.87 29.83
N SER A 357 -87.71 -16.75 30.16
CA SER A 357 -88.06 -15.92 31.32
C SER A 357 -89.48 -15.37 31.25
N HIS A 358 -89.95 -14.92 30.07
CA HIS A 358 -91.35 -14.49 29.89
C HIS A 358 -92.34 -15.65 29.99
N LYS A 359 -92.01 -16.84 29.46
CA LYS A 359 -92.88 -18.03 29.58
C LYS A 359 -92.97 -18.60 31.00
N GLN A 360 -91.98 -18.35 31.84
CA GLN A 360 -91.96 -18.83 33.23
C GLN A 360 -92.75 -17.91 34.17
N ASN A 361 -92.81 -16.61 33.88
CA ASN A 361 -93.72 -15.68 34.59
C ASN A 361 -95.20 -15.86 34.21
N ASP A 362 -95.51 -16.32 32.99
CA ASP A 362 -96.90 -16.66 32.58
C ASP A 362 -97.39 -18.02 33.12
N ARG A 363 -96.49 -18.91 33.57
CA ARG A 363 -96.87 -20.18 34.21
C ARG A 363 -97.05 -20.06 35.72
N ASN A 364 -96.34 -19.15 36.40
CA ASN A 364 -96.49 -18.93 37.84
C ASN A 364 -97.70 -18.07 38.25
N THR A 365 -98.46 -17.52 37.28
CA THR A 365 -99.70 -16.77 37.57
C THR A 365 -100.99 -17.57 37.34
N LYS A 366 -100.90 -18.83 36.86
CA LYS A 366 -102.08 -19.69 36.62
C LYS A 366 -102.37 -20.76 37.69
N ASP A 367 -101.46 -21.01 38.63
CA ASP A 367 -101.65 -22.00 39.70
C ASP A 367 -102.04 -21.41 41.07
N LEU A 368 -102.43 -20.12 41.13
CA LEU A 368 -102.88 -19.45 42.37
C LEU A 368 -104.40 -19.37 42.57
N TRP A 369 -105.21 -20.05 41.73
CA TRP A 369 -106.66 -20.11 41.91
C TRP A 369 -107.21 -21.52 41.64
N GLY A 370 -107.26 -22.36 42.67
CA GLY A 370 -107.97 -23.64 42.58
C GLY A 370 -107.85 -24.52 43.82
N THR A 371 -108.85 -24.44 44.70
CA THR A 371 -109.24 -25.46 45.71
C THR A 371 -108.22 -25.73 46.83
N GLN A 372 -108.30 -25.14 48.03
CA GLN A 372 -109.41 -25.18 49.00
C GLN A 372 -110.27 -26.44 48.89
N ASN A 373 -109.91 -27.52 49.61
CA ASN A 373 -110.81 -28.13 50.59
C ASN A 373 -110.25 -29.42 51.25
N ARG A 374 -110.67 -29.58 52.51
CA ARG A 374 -110.67 -30.77 53.40
C ARG A 374 -109.35 -31.05 54.15
N ARG A 375 -109.31 -30.76 55.46
CA ARG A 375 -109.86 -31.57 56.61
C ARG A 375 -109.02 -32.84 56.79
N LYS A 376 -108.63 -33.31 57.98
CA LYS A 376 -108.81 -32.96 59.41
C LYS A 376 -108.06 -34.07 60.16
N ARG A 377 -107.52 -33.77 61.36
CA ARG A 377 -107.18 -34.70 62.46
C ARG A 377 -105.99 -35.63 62.14
N ARG A 378 -105.03 -35.86 63.03
CA ARG A 378 -105.01 -35.79 64.49
C ARG A 378 -103.56 -35.60 64.94
#